data_AF-A0A7J4LSV7-F1
#
_entry.id   AF-A0A7J4LSV7-F1
#
_cell.length_a   1.000
_cell.length_b   1.000
_cell.length_c   1.000
_cell.angle_alpha   90.00
_cell.angle_beta   90.00
_cell.angle_gamma   90.00
#
_symmetry.space_group_name_H-M   'P 1'
#
loop_
_entity.id
_entity.type
_entity.pdbx_description
1 polymer ?
#
loop_
_entity_poly.entity_id
_entity_poly.type
_entity_poly.pdbx_seq_one_letter_code
_entity_poly.pdbx_strand_id
1 'polypeptide(L)'
;MRVPGREFYRRLLDSGNVLFLCHRNADPDAIGSAFSLAEAAGGRVGAVDTLNRAAEAVVRHLDIKVILKPAVEDYDLVVVVDASAGAQINDLQPRRFAFIDHHASIPLADRAEFYLHDDSARSSSEMVYRLLKEEGIYVTGRMATALLAGILTDTANFKFASSGTLLTAAELMDISGAGLDDVYSILSSVPADASMRIAVL
;
A
#
# COMPACT_ATOMS: atom_id res chain seq x y z
N MET A 1 11.70 -10.27 -12.93
CA MET A 1 12.88 -10.73 -12.13
C MET A 1 12.98 -10.01 -10.80
N ARG A 2 13.54 -10.62 -9.74
CA ARG A 2 13.78 -9.93 -8.45
C ARG A 2 14.85 -8.86 -8.63
N VAL A 3 14.63 -7.67 -8.09
CA VAL A 3 15.60 -6.55 -8.11
C VAL A 3 15.82 -5.98 -6.71
N PRO A 4 16.99 -5.39 -6.42
CA PRO A 4 17.22 -4.61 -5.19
C PRO A 4 16.32 -3.36 -5.13
N GLY A 5 16.09 -2.84 -3.92
CA GLY A 5 15.24 -1.66 -3.69
C GLY A 5 15.61 -0.46 -4.55
N ARG A 6 16.90 -0.09 -4.57
CA ARG A 6 17.42 0.99 -5.42
C ARG A 6 17.09 0.84 -6.90
N GLU A 7 17.21 -0.37 -7.43
CA GLU A 7 16.90 -0.63 -8.83
C GLU A 7 15.39 -0.61 -9.08
N PHE A 8 14.59 -1.12 -8.13
CA PHE A 8 13.14 -1.04 -8.16
C PHE A 8 12.68 0.42 -8.29
N TYR A 9 13.13 1.29 -7.37
CA TYR A 9 12.71 2.70 -7.36
C TYR A 9 13.16 3.46 -8.61
N ARG A 10 14.38 3.23 -9.11
CA ARG A 10 14.84 3.83 -10.38
C ARG A 10 13.96 3.44 -11.57
N ARG A 11 13.59 2.16 -11.68
CA ARG A 11 12.70 1.70 -12.76
C ARG A 11 11.30 2.31 -12.66
N LEU A 12 10.84 2.66 -11.45
CA LEU A 12 9.60 3.43 -11.28
C LEU A 12 9.75 4.84 -11.87
N LEU A 13 10.85 5.54 -11.55
CA LEU A 13 11.10 6.90 -12.04
C LEU A 13 11.30 6.97 -13.57
N ASP A 14 11.84 5.92 -14.16
CA ASP A 14 12.02 5.80 -15.62
C ASP A 14 10.70 5.44 -16.34
N SER A 15 9.62 5.18 -15.60
CA SER A 15 8.31 4.86 -16.16
C SER A 15 7.44 6.11 -16.30
N GLY A 16 6.59 6.14 -17.32
CA GLY A 16 5.68 7.26 -17.59
C GLY A 16 4.48 7.28 -16.63
N ASN A 17 3.28 7.01 -17.14
CA ASN A 17 2.07 6.96 -16.34
C ASN A 17 2.02 5.66 -15.50
N VAL A 18 2.27 5.75 -14.19
CA VAL A 18 2.30 4.60 -13.27
C VAL A 18 1.01 4.47 -12.46
N LEU A 19 0.49 3.25 -12.36
CA LEU A 19 -0.59 2.86 -11.45
C LEU A 19 -0.04 1.96 -10.34
N PHE A 20 -0.24 2.34 -9.09
CA PHE A 20 -0.01 1.49 -7.93
C PHE A 20 -1.34 0.81 -7.57
N LEU A 21 -1.43 -0.48 -7.87
CA LEU A 21 -2.66 -1.26 -7.86
C LEU A 21 -2.71 -2.18 -6.63
N CYS A 22 -3.65 -1.90 -5.73
CA CYS A 22 -4.00 -2.76 -4.60
C CYS A 22 -4.90 -3.91 -5.06
N HIS A 23 -4.86 -5.04 -4.33
CA HIS A 23 -5.72 -6.20 -4.56
C HIS A 23 -7.22 -5.92 -4.34
N ARG A 24 -8.06 -6.91 -4.66
CA ARG A 24 -9.49 -6.90 -4.33
C ARG A 24 -9.71 -6.77 -2.82
N ASN A 25 -10.69 -5.98 -2.40
CA ASN A 25 -10.96 -5.69 -0.99
C ASN A 25 -9.69 -5.22 -0.26
N ALA A 26 -9.00 -4.25 -0.87
CA ALA A 26 -7.71 -3.73 -0.39
C ALA A 26 -7.79 -3.29 1.07
N ASP A 27 -6.74 -3.57 1.83
CA ASP A 27 -6.61 -3.23 3.23
C ASP A 27 -5.64 -2.04 3.43
N PRO A 28 -5.44 -1.58 4.68
CA PRO A 28 -4.51 -0.49 4.95
C PRO A 28 -3.07 -0.77 4.55
N ASP A 29 -2.62 -2.03 4.47
CA ASP A 29 -1.25 -2.32 4.07
C ASP A 29 -1.05 -2.07 2.58
N ALA A 30 -1.94 -2.62 1.76
CA ALA A 30 -1.97 -2.34 0.33
C ALA A 30 -2.13 -0.84 0.04
N ILE A 31 -3.03 -0.14 0.75
CA ILE A 31 -3.28 1.29 0.54
C ILE A 31 -2.10 2.16 0.99
N GLY A 32 -1.56 1.91 2.18
CA GLY A 32 -0.44 2.68 2.74
C GLY A 32 0.81 2.58 1.86
N SER A 33 1.08 1.37 1.38
CA SER A 33 2.15 1.07 0.44
C SER A 33 1.95 1.75 -0.91
N ALA A 34 0.79 1.58 -1.54
CA ALA A 34 0.49 2.15 -2.86
C ALA A 34 0.48 3.69 -2.83
N PHE A 35 -0.13 4.28 -1.80
CA PHE A 35 -0.15 5.73 -1.61
C PHE A 35 1.26 6.30 -1.44
N SER A 36 2.08 5.70 -0.59
CA SER A 36 3.43 6.21 -0.32
C SER A 36 4.34 6.09 -1.53
N LEU A 37 4.23 5.02 -2.32
CA LEU A 37 4.95 4.90 -3.59
C LEU A 37 4.45 5.93 -4.62
N ALA A 38 3.15 6.17 -4.72
CA ALA A 38 2.57 7.16 -5.62
C ALA A 38 3.01 8.59 -5.30
N GLU A 39 3.07 8.97 -4.02
CA GLU A 39 3.58 10.27 -3.59
C GLU A 39 5.08 10.41 -3.84
N ALA A 40 5.85 9.33 -3.68
CA ALA A 40 7.30 9.34 -3.82
C ALA A 40 7.80 9.29 -5.26
N ALA A 41 7.15 8.52 -6.14
CA ALA A 41 7.58 8.31 -7.52
C ALA A 41 6.69 9.02 -8.54
N GLY A 42 5.54 9.53 -8.13
CA GLY A 42 4.47 10.00 -9.02
C GLY A 42 3.63 8.83 -9.53
N GLY A 43 2.33 9.06 -9.69
CA GLY A 43 1.41 8.06 -10.24
C GLY A 43 -0.02 8.17 -9.69
N ARG A 44 -0.80 7.10 -9.89
CA ARG A 44 -2.17 6.96 -9.39
C ARG A 44 -2.24 5.79 -8.43
N VAL A 45 -3.10 5.89 -7.42
CA VAL A 45 -3.48 4.75 -6.57
C VAL A 45 -4.77 4.15 -7.13
N GLY A 46 -4.81 2.82 -7.28
CA GLY A 46 -6.00 2.10 -7.70
C GLY A 46 -6.25 0.87 -6.86
N ALA A 47 -7.51 0.42 -6.84
CA ALA A 47 -7.89 -0.87 -6.26
C ALA A 47 -8.69 -1.67 -7.28
N VAL A 48 -8.42 -2.98 -7.31
CA VAL A 48 -9.03 -3.91 -8.28
C VAL A 48 -10.56 -3.92 -8.21
N ASP A 49 -11.14 -3.77 -7.01
CA ASP A 49 -12.60 -3.81 -6.83
C ASP A 49 -13.08 -2.83 -5.75
N THR A 50 -12.90 -3.21 -4.48
CA THR A 50 -13.31 -2.43 -3.30
C THR A 50 -12.16 -2.26 -2.32
N LEU A 51 -12.40 -1.43 -1.31
CA LEU A 51 -11.58 -1.30 -0.11
C LEU A 51 -12.29 -1.98 1.06
N ASN A 52 -11.54 -2.49 2.03
CA ASN A 52 -12.13 -2.90 3.29
C ASN A 52 -12.42 -1.66 4.17
N ARG A 53 -13.18 -1.84 5.26
CA ARG A 53 -13.61 -0.72 6.13
C ARG A 53 -12.45 0.08 6.72
N ALA A 54 -11.38 -0.58 7.12
CA ALA A 54 -10.22 0.09 7.71
C ALA A 54 -9.46 0.90 6.64
N ALA A 55 -9.31 0.35 5.43
CA ALA A 55 -8.73 1.05 4.30
C ALA A 55 -9.57 2.27 3.89
N GLU A 56 -10.91 2.14 3.84
CA GLU A 56 -11.80 3.28 3.58
C GLU A 56 -11.64 4.40 4.61
N ALA A 57 -11.44 4.04 5.88
CA ALA A 57 -11.21 4.99 6.95
C ALA A 57 -9.89 5.75 6.77
N VAL A 58 -8.80 5.03 6.46
CA VAL A 58 -7.50 5.64 6.15
C VAL A 58 -7.58 6.56 4.93
N VAL A 59 -8.18 6.07 3.84
CA VAL A 59 -8.36 6.84 2.59
C VAL A 59 -9.13 8.13 2.84
N ARG A 60 -10.22 8.08 3.62
CA ARG A 60 -11.02 9.26 3.96
C ARG A 60 -10.27 10.23 4.87
N HIS A 61 -9.63 9.73 5.90
CA HIS A 61 -8.90 10.57 6.86
C HIS A 61 -7.76 11.33 6.19
N LEU A 62 -7.04 10.67 5.29
CA LEU A 62 -5.88 11.21 4.61
C LEU A 62 -6.22 11.89 3.27
N ASP A 63 -7.49 11.93 2.85
CA ASP A 63 -7.93 12.42 1.53
C ASP A 63 -7.13 11.80 0.37
N ILE A 64 -7.03 10.47 0.37
CA ILE A 64 -6.32 9.71 -0.68
C ILE A 64 -7.27 9.51 -1.86
N LYS A 65 -6.82 9.85 -3.07
CA LYS A 65 -7.58 9.60 -4.30
C LYS A 65 -7.30 8.19 -4.81
N VAL A 66 -8.29 7.31 -4.64
CA VAL A 66 -8.23 5.92 -5.12
C VAL A 66 -9.16 5.72 -6.31
N ILE A 67 -8.64 5.16 -7.40
CA ILE A 67 -9.43 4.76 -8.56
C ILE A 67 -9.90 3.32 -8.35
N LEU A 68 -11.20 3.10 -8.20
CA LEU A 68 -11.77 1.75 -8.15
C LEU A 68 -11.92 1.22 -9.58
N LYS A 69 -11.53 -0.04 -9.81
CA LYS A 69 -11.61 -0.71 -11.13
C LYS A 69 -10.95 0.11 -12.25
N PRO A 70 -9.67 0.52 -12.09
CA PRO A 70 -8.98 1.27 -13.13
C PRO A 70 -8.82 0.42 -14.40
N ALA A 71 -8.89 1.06 -15.57
CA ALA A 71 -8.47 0.45 -16.83
C ALA A 71 -6.93 0.35 -16.81
N VAL A 72 -6.41 -0.82 -16.47
CA VAL A 72 -4.96 -1.04 -16.25
C VAL A 72 -4.14 -0.88 -17.53
N GLU A 73 -4.78 -0.98 -18.69
CA GLU A 73 -4.18 -0.87 -20.01
C GLU A 73 -3.82 0.58 -20.40
N ASP A 74 -4.34 1.57 -19.66
CA ASP A 74 -4.09 3.01 -19.85
C ASP A 74 -2.78 3.48 -19.19
N TYR A 75 -2.09 2.58 -18.49
CA TYR A 75 -0.87 2.87 -17.74
C TYR A 75 0.35 2.22 -18.39
N ASP A 76 1.47 2.94 -18.39
CA ASP A 76 2.74 2.47 -18.95
C ASP A 76 3.40 1.40 -18.08
N LEU A 77 3.11 1.44 -16.77
CA LEU A 77 3.51 0.46 -15.78
C LEU A 77 2.42 0.33 -14.71
N VAL A 78 2.08 -0.92 -14.37
CA VAL A 78 1.28 -1.23 -13.18
C VAL A 78 2.17 -1.86 -12.14
N VAL A 79 2.20 -1.28 -10.94
CA VAL A 79 2.89 -1.83 -9.77
C VAL A 79 1.84 -2.44 -8.86
N VAL A 80 1.78 -3.76 -8.82
CA VAL A 80 0.89 -4.48 -7.90
C VAL A 80 1.50 -4.42 -6.50
N VAL A 81 0.67 -4.12 -5.51
CA VAL A 81 1.10 -3.95 -4.13
C VAL A 81 0.33 -4.93 -3.26
N ASP A 82 1.06 -5.63 -2.40
CA ASP A 82 0.51 -6.52 -1.38
C ASP A 82 -0.41 -7.63 -1.94
N ALA A 83 0.03 -8.23 -3.05
CA ALA A 83 -0.69 -9.32 -3.68
C ALA A 83 0.28 -10.35 -4.24
N SER A 84 0.10 -11.60 -3.85
CA SER A 84 0.97 -12.71 -4.25
C SER A 84 0.45 -13.44 -5.49
N ALA A 85 -0.86 -13.43 -5.74
CA ALA A 85 -1.51 -14.26 -6.75
C ALA A 85 -2.39 -13.47 -7.74
N GLY A 86 -2.45 -13.95 -8.99
CA GLY A 86 -3.26 -13.36 -10.07
C GLY A 86 -4.75 -13.20 -9.73
N ALA A 87 -5.33 -14.17 -9.00
CA ALA A 87 -6.72 -14.11 -8.57
C ALA A 87 -7.03 -12.92 -7.63
N GLN A 88 -6.04 -12.40 -6.89
CA GLN A 88 -6.21 -11.22 -6.04
C GLN A 88 -6.29 -9.93 -6.87
N ILE A 89 -5.80 -9.96 -8.11
CA ILE A 89 -5.86 -8.88 -9.09
C ILE A 89 -6.83 -9.17 -10.24
N ASN A 90 -7.80 -10.09 -10.05
CA ASN A 90 -8.76 -10.50 -11.07
C ASN A 90 -8.13 -10.94 -12.41
N ASP A 91 -6.92 -11.49 -12.35
CA ASP A 91 -6.15 -11.91 -13.53
C ASP A 91 -5.99 -10.82 -14.60
N LEU A 92 -6.02 -9.55 -14.18
CA LEU A 92 -5.79 -8.39 -15.03
C LEU A 92 -4.47 -8.55 -15.80
N GLN A 93 -4.46 -8.05 -17.04
CA GLN A 93 -3.35 -8.22 -17.99
C GLN A 93 -2.77 -6.86 -18.36
N PRO A 94 -2.14 -6.14 -17.42
CA PRO A 94 -1.44 -4.89 -17.73
C PRO A 94 -0.34 -5.13 -18.78
N ARG A 95 -0.06 -4.12 -19.60
CA ARG A 95 0.96 -4.20 -20.67
C ARG A 95 2.35 -4.52 -20.10
N ARG A 96 2.69 -3.86 -19.00
CA ARG A 96 3.91 -4.06 -18.21
C ARG A 96 3.51 -4.05 -16.75
N PHE A 97 4.07 -4.95 -15.96
CA PHE A 97 3.85 -4.91 -14.53
C PHE A 97 5.04 -5.31 -13.70
N ALA A 98 5.08 -4.71 -12.52
CA ALA A 98 5.98 -5.04 -11.42
C ALA A 98 5.16 -5.31 -10.17
N PHE A 99 5.78 -5.83 -9.12
CA PHE A 99 5.12 -5.89 -7.81
C PHE A 99 6.07 -5.69 -6.65
N ILE A 100 5.48 -5.31 -5.51
CA ILE A 100 6.10 -5.32 -4.20
C ILE A 100 5.23 -6.16 -3.27
N ASP A 101 5.83 -7.16 -2.62
CA ASP A 101 5.09 -8.09 -1.77
C ASP A 101 6.00 -8.79 -0.74
N HIS A 102 5.45 -9.11 0.42
CA HIS A 102 6.12 -9.80 1.54
C HIS A 102 5.58 -11.23 1.78
N HIS A 103 4.56 -11.68 1.05
CA HIS A 103 4.04 -13.04 1.20
C HIS A 103 5.05 -14.11 0.75
N ALA A 104 5.19 -15.20 1.52
CA ALA A 104 6.17 -16.26 1.23
C ALA A 104 5.99 -16.96 -0.14
N SER A 105 4.80 -16.90 -0.72
CA SER A 105 4.49 -17.44 -2.05
C SER A 105 4.32 -16.28 -3.02
N ILE A 106 5.00 -16.29 -4.16
CA ILE A 106 4.97 -15.20 -5.16
C ILE A 106 4.69 -15.66 -6.61
N PRO A 107 3.54 -16.31 -6.90
CA PRO A 107 3.16 -16.71 -8.27
C PRO A 107 3.23 -15.60 -9.33
N LEU A 108 3.08 -14.34 -8.96
CA LEU A 108 3.22 -13.21 -9.89
C LEU A 108 4.64 -13.05 -10.47
N ALA A 109 5.66 -13.61 -9.82
CA ALA A 109 7.06 -13.51 -10.25
C ALA A 109 7.31 -14.01 -11.67
N ASP A 110 6.57 -15.03 -12.12
CA ASP A 110 6.74 -15.65 -13.43
C ASP A 110 6.35 -14.73 -14.59
N ARG A 111 5.52 -13.72 -14.33
CA ARG A 111 4.98 -12.81 -15.33
C ARG A 111 5.47 -11.37 -15.16
N ALA A 112 6.02 -11.04 -13.99
CA ALA A 112 6.46 -9.69 -13.64
C ALA A 112 7.77 -9.31 -14.35
N GLU A 113 7.80 -8.11 -14.92
CA GLU A 113 9.00 -7.54 -15.52
C GLU A 113 10.11 -7.42 -14.46
N PHE A 114 9.77 -6.84 -13.31
CA PHE A 114 10.62 -6.76 -12.13
C PHE A 114 9.80 -6.78 -10.84
N TYR A 115 10.41 -7.14 -9.71
CA TYR A 115 9.72 -7.13 -8.42
C TYR A 115 10.67 -6.94 -7.24
N LEU A 116 10.16 -6.33 -6.18
CA LEU A 116 10.79 -6.27 -4.87
C LEU A 116 10.06 -7.21 -3.93
N HIS A 117 10.79 -8.11 -3.29
CA HIS A 117 10.20 -9.13 -2.43
C HIS A 117 11.09 -9.37 -1.20
N ASP A 118 10.49 -9.43 -0.02
CA ASP A 118 11.13 -9.74 1.26
C ASP A 118 10.12 -10.43 2.19
N ASP A 119 10.21 -11.76 2.29
CA ASP A 119 9.34 -12.57 3.15
C ASP A 119 9.66 -12.49 4.65
N SER A 120 10.72 -11.76 5.02
CA SER A 120 11.03 -11.46 6.41
C SER A 120 10.29 -10.22 6.94
N ALA A 121 9.82 -9.37 6.03
CA ALA A 121 9.05 -8.16 6.36
C ALA A 121 7.64 -8.52 6.86
N ARG A 122 7.14 -7.74 7.81
CA ARG A 122 5.83 -7.99 8.44
C ARG A 122 4.65 -7.28 7.78
N SER A 123 4.93 -6.53 6.73
CA SER A 123 3.95 -5.83 5.88
C SER A 123 4.66 -5.29 4.64
N SER A 124 3.91 -5.08 3.57
CA SER A 124 4.36 -4.31 2.41
C SER A 124 4.70 -2.87 2.79
N SER A 125 3.99 -2.27 3.77
CA SER A 125 4.24 -0.91 4.26
C SER A 125 5.62 -0.78 4.90
N GLU A 126 6.05 -1.79 5.66
CA GLU A 126 7.40 -1.86 6.21
C GLU A 126 8.47 -1.89 5.10
N MET A 127 8.23 -2.66 4.03
CA MET A 127 9.12 -2.70 2.87
C MET A 127 9.19 -1.36 2.14
N VAL A 128 8.04 -0.70 1.92
CA VAL A 128 7.98 0.61 1.27
C VAL A 128 8.71 1.66 2.11
N TYR A 129 8.51 1.69 3.43
CA TYR A 129 9.22 2.63 4.28
C TYR A 129 10.74 2.47 4.19
N ARG A 130 11.24 1.21 4.27
CA ARG A 130 12.67 0.91 4.13
C ARG A 130 13.20 1.38 2.78
N LEU A 131 12.48 1.09 1.70
CA LEU A 131 12.84 1.52 0.35
C LEU A 131 12.99 3.05 0.27
N LEU A 132 11.99 3.79 0.75
CA LEU A 132 12.01 5.26 0.71
C LEU A 132 13.15 5.83 1.55
N LYS A 133 13.38 5.26 2.73
CA LYS A 133 14.47 5.66 3.63
C LYS A 133 15.85 5.39 3.02
N GLU A 134 16.06 4.22 2.42
CA GLU A 134 17.31 3.84 1.77
C GLU A 134 17.64 4.76 0.57
N GLU A 135 16.63 5.17 -0.18
CA GLU A 135 16.79 6.10 -1.31
C GLU A 135 16.82 7.59 -0.88
N GLY A 136 16.71 7.87 0.42
CA GLY A 136 16.75 9.24 0.96
C GLY A 136 15.53 10.08 0.57
N ILE A 137 14.39 9.43 0.29
CA ILE A 137 13.14 10.11 -0.07
C ILE A 137 12.46 10.62 1.19
N TYR A 138 12.00 11.87 1.12
CA TYR A 138 11.28 12.50 2.22
C TYR A 138 9.90 11.85 2.39
N VAL A 139 9.67 11.20 3.53
CA VAL A 139 8.38 10.63 3.91
C VAL A 139 7.56 11.72 4.60
N THR A 140 6.42 12.08 4.03
CA THR A 140 5.52 13.08 4.64
C THR A 140 4.75 12.48 5.81
N GLY A 141 4.16 13.33 6.67
CA GLY A 141 3.32 12.86 7.77
C GLY A 141 2.13 12.01 7.29
N ARG A 142 1.50 12.36 6.16
CA ARG A 142 0.42 11.56 5.56
C ARG A 142 0.90 10.17 5.13
N MET A 143 2.06 10.10 4.47
CA MET A 143 2.66 8.82 4.08
C MET A 143 2.97 7.98 5.33
N ALA A 144 3.56 8.60 6.35
CA ALA A 144 3.91 7.91 7.58
C ALA A 144 2.68 7.36 8.32
N THR A 145 1.60 8.14 8.43
CA THR A 145 0.32 7.67 8.98
C THR A 145 -0.24 6.49 8.19
N ALA A 146 -0.21 6.54 6.85
CA ALA A 146 -0.74 5.47 6.00
C ALA A 146 0.09 4.18 6.14
N LEU A 147 1.42 4.28 6.14
CA LEU A 147 2.33 3.14 6.33
C LEU A 147 2.20 2.54 7.74
N LEU A 148 2.06 3.38 8.77
CA LEU A 148 1.85 2.92 10.15
C LEU A 148 0.51 2.18 10.30
N ALA A 149 -0.54 2.65 9.63
CA ALA A 149 -1.82 1.96 9.58
C ALA A 149 -1.70 0.56 8.94
N GLY A 150 -0.95 0.44 7.84
CA GLY A 150 -0.65 -0.84 7.20
C GLY A 150 0.11 -1.81 8.09
N ILE A 151 1.21 -1.34 8.71
CA ILE A 151 2.00 -2.15 9.66
C ILE A 151 1.12 -2.65 10.81
N LEU A 152 0.26 -1.80 11.37
CA LEU A 152 -0.62 -2.17 12.47
C LEU A 152 -1.59 -3.28 12.08
N THR A 153 -2.22 -3.20 10.91
CA THR A 153 -3.18 -4.22 10.47
C THR A 153 -2.50 -5.55 10.21
N ASP A 154 -1.38 -5.54 9.51
CA ASP A 154 -0.73 -6.76 9.04
C ASP A 154 -0.01 -7.52 10.16
N THR A 155 0.47 -6.78 11.16
CA THR A 155 1.06 -7.36 12.37
C THR A 155 0.02 -7.76 13.42
N ALA A 156 -1.27 -7.62 13.12
CA ALA A 156 -2.38 -7.81 14.05
C ALA A 156 -2.16 -7.05 15.37
N ASN A 157 -2.00 -5.72 15.28
CA ASN A 157 -1.74 -4.83 16.41
C ASN A 157 -0.41 -5.14 17.11
N PHE A 158 0.65 -5.30 16.32
CA PHE A 158 2.00 -5.69 16.74
C PHE A 158 2.14 -7.06 17.42
N LYS A 159 1.07 -7.87 17.48
CA LYS A 159 1.13 -9.24 18.00
C LYS A 159 2.17 -10.08 17.27
N PHE A 160 2.34 -9.84 15.98
CA PHE A 160 3.31 -10.53 15.11
C PHE A 160 4.45 -9.62 14.66
N ALA A 161 4.74 -8.53 15.37
CA ALA A 161 5.82 -7.63 15.02
C ALA A 161 7.21 -8.26 15.26
N SER A 162 8.19 -7.83 14.46
CA SER A 162 9.62 -8.01 14.77
C SER A 162 10.16 -6.80 15.53
N SER A 163 11.40 -6.87 16.05
CA SER A 163 12.07 -5.68 16.58
C SER A 163 12.24 -4.59 15.53
N GLY A 164 12.55 -4.97 14.28
CA GLY A 164 12.64 -4.05 13.15
C GLY A 164 11.32 -3.37 12.82
N THR A 165 10.21 -4.09 12.98
CA THR A 165 8.85 -3.56 12.83
C THR A 165 8.55 -2.48 13.87
N LEU A 166 8.91 -2.73 15.13
CA LEU A 166 8.70 -1.75 16.21
C LEU A 166 9.57 -0.50 16.04
N LEU A 167 10.82 -0.66 15.58
CA LEU A 167 11.69 0.47 15.24
C LEU A 167 11.11 1.29 14.08
N THR A 168 10.62 0.61 13.04
CA THR A 168 9.97 1.26 11.90
C THR A 168 8.73 2.04 12.36
N ALA A 169 7.88 1.43 13.18
CA ALA A 169 6.69 2.09 13.72
C ALA A 169 7.04 3.33 14.56
N ALA A 170 8.07 3.26 15.41
CA ALA A 170 8.52 4.40 16.19
C ALA A 170 8.96 5.58 15.30
N GLU A 171 9.75 5.32 14.26
CA GLU A 171 10.15 6.37 13.32
C GLU A 171 8.95 6.96 12.55
N LEU A 172 7.98 6.14 12.15
CA LEU A 172 6.76 6.61 11.49
C LEU A 172 5.88 7.46 12.41
N MET A 173 5.83 7.14 13.71
CA MET A 173 5.16 7.97 14.72
C MET A 173 5.84 9.35 14.82
N ASP A 174 7.18 9.38 14.88
CA ASP A 174 7.93 10.64 14.91
C ASP A 174 7.68 11.49 13.65
N ILE A 175 7.65 10.87 12.46
CA ILE A 175 7.43 11.57 11.18
C ILE A 175 5.99 12.08 11.06
N SER A 176 5.01 11.25 11.43
CA SER A 176 3.59 11.62 11.34
C SER A 176 3.16 12.63 12.40
N GLY A 177 3.87 12.69 13.53
CA GLY A 177 3.43 13.40 14.73
C GLY A 177 2.19 12.78 15.37
N ALA A 178 1.80 11.58 14.97
CA ALA A 178 0.62 10.86 15.44
C ALA A 178 1.02 9.74 16.40
N GLY A 179 0.23 9.57 17.47
CA GLY A 179 0.31 8.44 18.37
C GLY A 179 -0.33 7.18 17.77
N LEU A 180 -0.09 6.03 18.40
CA LEU A 180 -0.79 4.80 18.00
C LEU A 180 -2.30 4.93 18.19
N ASP A 181 -2.73 5.62 19.24
CA ASP A 181 -4.14 5.91 19.54
C ASP A 181 -4.82 6.72 18.43
N ASP A 182 -4.13 7.68 17.83
CA ASP A 182 -4.62 8.41 16.65
C ASP A 182 -4.86 7.44 15.48
N VAL A 183 -3.89 6.56 15.19
CA VAL A 183 -4.00 5.60 14.09
C VAL A 183 -5.08 4.55 14.36
N TYR A 184 -5.22 4.08 15.61
CA TYR A 184 -6.31 3.20 16.01
C TYR A 184 -7.68 3.86 15.86
N SER A 185 -7.79 5.14 16.21
CA SER A 185 -9.00 5.93 16.04
C SER A 185 -9.40 6.04 14.57
N ILE A 186 -8.42 6.26 13.69
CA ILE A 186 -8.62 6.23 12.23
C ILE A 186 -9.12 4.85 11.80
N LEU A 187 -8.40 3.78 12.12
CA LEU A 187 -8.71 2.40 11.70
C LEU A 187 -10.09 1.92 12.19
N SER A 188 -10.51 2.38 13.38
CA SER A 188 -11.78 2.02 14.00
C SER A 188 -12.93 2.94 13.63
N SER A 189 -12.66 4.03 12.90
CA SER A 189 -13.69 4.99 12.54
C SER A 189 -14.71 4.37 11.60
N VAL A 190 -15.98 4.47 11.98
CA VAL A 190 -17.08 3.99 11.15
C VAL A 190 -17.31 5.03 10.04
N PRO A 191 -17.36 4.63 8.76
CA PRO A 191 -17.83 5.51 7.70
C PRO A 191 -19.21 6.06 8.07
N ALA A 192 -19.34 7.39 8.10
CA ALA A 192 -20.63 8.05 8.28
C ALA A 192 -21.50 7.93 7.00
N ASP A 193 -21.89 6.71 6.61
CA ASP A 193 -23.17 6.45 5.91
C ASP A 193 -23.37 4.94 5.71
N ALA A 194 -24.28 4.35 6.49
CA ALA A 194 -24.98 3.09 6.19
C ALA A 194 -26.30 2.94 6.98
N SER A 195 -26.58 3.81 7.97
CA SER A 195 -27.74 3.65 8.86
C SER A 195 -28.63 4.90 9.00
N MET A 196 -28.50 5.95 8.18
CA MET A 196 -29.34 7.16 8.31
C MET A 196 -29.92 7.70 6.98
N ARG A 197 -30.45 6.82 6.10
CA ARG A 197 -31.30 7.27 4.98
C ARG A 197 -32.61 6.50 4.77
N ILE A 198 -33.07 5.70 5.73
CA ILE A 198 -34.40 5.02 5.64
C ILE A 198 -35.39 5.45 6.74
N ALA A 199 -35.03 6.40 7.61
CA ALA A 199 -36.00 7.05 8.47
C ALA A 199 -36.08 8.53 8.09
N VAL A 200 -37.28 9.00 7.77
CA VAL A 200 -37.64 10.33 7.28
C VAL A 200 -37.52 10.50 5.75
N LEU A 201 -38.49 9.94 5.03
CA LEU A 201 -39.55 10.67 4.30
C LEU A 201 -40.61 9.69 3.80
#